data_AF-A0AAC9NS03-F1
#
_entry.id   AF-A0AAC9NS03-F1
#
_cell.length_a   1.000
_cell.length_b   1.000
_cell.length_c   1.000
_cell.angle_alpha   90.00
_cell.angle_beta   90.00
_cell.angle_gamma   90.00
#
_symmetry.space_group_name_H-M   'P 1'
#
loop_
_entity.id
_entity.type
_entity.pdbx_description
1 polymer ?
#
loop_
_entity_poly.entity_id
_entity_poly.type
_entity_poly.pdbx_seq_one_letter_code
_entity_poly.pdbx_strand_id
1 'polypeptide(L)'
;MNSRIALLAFNTLGGAILSLTAFIAGGGSTSSLNLFYWGILPGLPFIVLAVLGAFNKKLSQRSLLFMTLAALLVTSASYGQVFVFVGGGANIGAGLMILYSPIAYIAAISIGWAIGELFHFNHGK
;
A
#
# COMPACT_ATOMS: atom_id res chain seq x y z
N MET A 1 -22.24 9.81 -5.05
CA MET A 1 -21.44 8.56 -5.04
C MET A 1 -20.90 8.36 -3.63
N ASN A 2 -21.22 7.24 -2.96
CA ASN A 2 -20.83 7.03 -1.55
C ASN A 2 -19.30 7.13 -1.42
N SER A 3 -18.81 8.02 -0.55
CA SER A 3 -17.38 8.29 -0.35
C SER A 3 -16.58 7.01 -0.03
N ARG A 4 -17.19 6.05 0.65
CA ARG A 4 -16.64 4.70 0.85
C ARG A 4 -16.41 3.95 -0.46
N ILE A 5 -17.36 3.94 -1.40
CA ILE A 5 -17.21 3.26 -2.70
C ILE A 5 -16.06 3.86 -3.50
N ALA A 6 -15.91 5.19 -3.48
CA ALA A 6 -14.79 5.87 -4.13
C ALA A 6 -13.44 5.43 -3.54
N LEU A 7 -13.34 5.31 -2.20
CA LEU A 7 -12.12 4.85 -1.53
C LEU A 7 -11.81 3.37 -1.83
N LEU A 8 -12.83 2.52 -1.93
CA LEU A 8 -12.65 1.12 -2.34
C LEU A 8 -12.17 1.03 -3.79
N ALA A 9 -12.78 1.79 -4.71
CA ALA A 9 -12.36 1.85 -6.10
C ALA A 9 -10.93 2.38 -6.24
N PHE A 10 -10.56 3.40 -5.46
CA PHE A 10 -9.20 3.91 -5.39
C PHE A 10 -8.22 2.83 -4.94
N ASN A 11 -8.53 2.08 -3.89
CA ASN A 11 -7.68 1.00 -3.42
C ASN A 11 -7.52 -0.13 -4.45
N THR A 12 -8.61 -0.56 -5.09
CA THR A 12 -8.55 -1.61 -6.10
C THR A 12 -7.76 -1.17 -7.35
N LEU A 13 -8.13 -0.03 -7.94
CA LEU A 13 -7.51 0.46 -9.18
C LEU A 13 -6.08 0.95 -8.91
N GLY A 14 -5.88 1.69 -7.82
CA GLY A 14 -4.57 2.16 -7.40
C GLY A 14 -3.62 1.01 -7.10
N GLY A 15 -4.08 -0.04 -6.40
CA GLY A 15 -3.29 -1.25 -6.17
C GLY A 15 -2.89 -1.96 -7.46
N ALA A 16 -3.81 -2.10 -8.42
CA ALA A 16 -3.52 -2.70 -9.71
C ALA A 16 -2.51 -1.87 -10.52
N ILE A 17 -2.67 -0.55 -10.54
CA ILE A 17 -1.75 0.37 -11.24
C ILE A 17 -0.36 0.35 -10.60
N LEU A 18 -0.27 0.36 -9.27
CA LEU A 18 1.00 0.30 -8.54
C LEU A 18 1.73 -1.01 -8.81
N SER A 19 1.01 -2.14 -8.80
CA SER A 19 1.54 -3.46 -9.15
C SER A 19 2.10 -3.49 -10.57
N LEU A 20 1.35 -3.01 -11.55
CA LEU A 20 1.78 -2.98 -12.94
C LEU A 20 2.99 -2.05 -13.15
N THR A 21 2.93 -0.85 -12.57
CA THR A 21 4.01 0.14 -12.69
C THR A 21 5.31 -0.37 -12.07
N ALA A 22 5.23 -0.95 -10.86
CA ALA A 22 6.38 -1.51 -10.19
C ALA A 22 6.93 -2.75 -10.92
N PHE A 23 6.07 -3.58 -11.53
CA PHE A 23 6.51 -4.74 -12.32
C PHE A 23 7.35 -4.32 -13.53
N ILE A 24 6.88 -3.29 -14.26
CA ILE A 24 7.59 -2.71 -15.39
C ILE A 24 8.92 -2.11 -14.92
N ALA A 25 8.93 -1.39 -13.79
CA ALA A 25 10.14 -0.82 -13.20
C ALA A 25 11.15 -1.89 -12.73
N GLY A 26 10.66 -3.02 -12.21
CA GLY A 26 11.46 -4.19 -11.84
C GLY A 26 11.92 -5.05 -13.03
N GLY A 27 11.88 -4.52 -14.25
CA GLY A 27 12.37 -5.19 -15.47
C GLY A 27 11.42 -6.23 -16.07
N GLY A 28 10.21 -6.39 -15.57
CA GLY A 28 9.17 -7.25 -16.19
C GLY A 28 9.50 -8.74 -16.21
N SER A 29 10.49 -9.20 -15.43
CA SER A 29 10.85 -10.62 -15.34
C SER A 29 9.77 -11.42 -14.64
N THR A 30 9.42 -12.57 -15.22
CA THR A 30 8.44 -13.53 -14.66
C THR A 30 9.06 -14.50 -13.65
N SER A 31 10.28 -14.27 -13.18
CA SER A 31 10.83 -15.03 -12.06
C SER A 31 9.98 -14.83 -10.81
N SER A 32 9.82 -15.87 -9.99
CA SER A 32 8.89 -15.86 -8.85
C SER A 32 9.19 -14.75 -7.84
N LEU A 33 10.48 -14.50 -7.58
CA LEU A 33 10.92 -13.41 -6.71
C LEU A 33 10.55 -12.03 -7.29
N ASN A 34 10.79 -11.83 -8.59
CA ASN A 34 10.47 -10.56 -9.23
C ASN A 34 8.97 -10.31 -9.29
N LEU A 35 8.18 -11.33 -9.66
CA LEU A 35 6.72 -11.27 -9.65
C LEU A 35 6.18 -10.93 -8.25
N PHE A 36 6.71 -11.56 -7.21
CA PHE A 36 6.25 -11.29 -5.85
C PHE A 36 6.58 -9.84 -5.44
N TYR A 37 7.85 -9.45 -5.47
CA TYR A 37 8.29 -8.16 -4.93
C TYR A 37 7.94 -6.96 -5.83
N TRP A 38 7.90 -7.14 -7.14
CA TRP A 38 7.66 -6.02 -8.07
C TRP A 38 6.28 -6.06 -8.70
N GLY A 39 5.65 -7.24 -8.82
CA GLY A 39 4.35 -7.39 -9.46
C GLY A 39 3.15 -7.56 -8.53
N ILE A 40 3.33 -8.05 -7.30
CA ILE A 40 2.21 -8.34 -6.39
C ILE A 40 2.26 -7.43 -5.17
N LEU A 41 3.40 -7.43 -4.48
CA LEU A 41 3.57 -6.77 -3.20
C LEU A 41 3.25 -5.26 -3.20
N PRO A 42 3.54 -4.48 -4.26
CA PRO A 42 3.22 -3.05 -4.29
C PRO A 42 1.72 -2.75 -4.25
N GLY A 43 0.88 -3.61 -4.84
CA GLY A 43 -0.59 -3.41 -4.87
C GLY A 43 -1.37 -4.25 -3.88
N LEU A 44 -0.79 -5.35 -3.39
CA LEU A 44 -1.46 -6.29 -2.49
C LEU A 44 -2.08 -5.63 -1.26
N PRO A 45 -1.40 -4.70 -0.54
CA PRO A 45 -1.99 -4.03 0.62
C PRO A 45 -3.28 -3.30 0.28
N PHE A 46 -3.34 -2.64 -0.88
CA PHE A 46 -4.52 -1.90 -1.30
C PHE A 46 -5.68 -2.82 -1.68
N ILE A 47 -5.41 -3.92 -2.37
CA ILE A 47 -6.43 -4.94 -2.66
C ILE A 47 -6.98 -5.51 -1.35
N VAL A 48 -6.12 -5.83 -0.39
CA VAL A 48 -6.53 -6.30 0.94
C VAL A 48 -7.39 -5.26 1.65
N LEU A 49 -7.02 -3.98 1.63
CA LEU A 49 -7.81 -2.90 2.21
C LEU A 49 -9.16 -2.71 1.51
N ALA A 50 -9.22 -2.85 0.19
CA ALA A 50 -10.48 -2.80 -0.56
C ALA A 50 -11.41 -3.96 -0.15
N VAL A 51 -10.88 -5.18 -0.06
CA VAL A 51 -11.62 -6.36 0.40
C VAL A 51 -12.11 -6.16 1.84
N LEU A 52 -11.22 -5.77 2.75
CA LEU A 52 -11.58 -5.48 4.15
C LEU A 52 -12.65 -4.39 4.25
N GLY A 53 -12.49 -3.30 3.51
CA GLY A 53 -13.44 -2.19 3.51
C GLY A 53 -14.80 -2.54 2.88
N ALA A 54 -14.84 -3.50 1.95
CA ALA A 54 -16.09 -3.99 1.35
C ALA A 54 -16.85 -4.94 2.31
N PHE A 55 -16.15 -5.86 2.97
CA PHE A 55 -16.77 -6.89 3.80
C PHE A 55 -16.95 -6.49 5.27
N ASN A 56 -16.06 -5.65 5.83
CA ASN A 56 -16.12 -5.25 7.23
C ASN A 56 -16.91 -3.93 7.40
N LYS A 57 -18.22 -4.06 7.64
CA LYS A 57 -19.10 -2.90 7.89
C LYS A 57 -18.75 -2.12 9.16
N LYS A 58 -18.06 -2.73 10.14
CA LYS A 58 -17.64 -2.07 11.38
C LYS A 58 -16.39 -1.20 11.18
N LEU A 59 -15.62 -1.43 10.12
CA LEU A 59 -14.48 -0.59 9.79
C LEU A 59 -14.98 0.79 9.37
N SER A 60 -14.59 1.81 10.13
CA SER A 60 -14.96 3.19 9.85
C SER A 60 -14.32 3.66 8.53
N GLN A 61 -14.98 4.57 7.81
CA GLN A 61 -14.42 5.13 6.58
C GLN A 61 -13.11 5.88 6.84
N ARG A 62 -12.99 6.55 7.99
CA ARG A 62 -11.77 7.28 8.40
C ARG A 62 -10.62 6.32 8.65
N SER A 63 -10.86 5.23 9.36
CA SER A 63 -9.86 4.19 9.59
C SER A 63 -9.37 3.59 8.28
N LEU A 64 -10.29 3.27 7.36
CA LEU A 64 -9.91 2.79 6.02
C LEU A 64 -9.07 3.81 5.24
N LEU A 65 -9.39 5.11 5.36
CA LEU A 65 -8.61 6.18 4.72
C LEU A 65 -7.19 6.24 5.27
N PHE A 66 -7.01 6.26 6.60
CA PHE A 66 -5.68 6.33 7.20
C PHE A 66 -4.86 5.06 6.97
N MET A 67 -5.49 3.88 6.97
CA MET A 67 -4.83 2.63 6.55
C MET A 67 -4.33 2.72 5.10
N THR A 68 -5.14 3.28 4.21
CA THR A 68 -4.79 3.49 2.79
C THR A 68 -3.61 4.46 2.64
N LEU A 69 -3.64 5.57 3.37
CA LEU A 69 -2.54 6.56 3.37
C LEU A 69 -1.24 5.96 3.94
N ALA A 70 -1.33 5.15 4.99
CA ALA A 70 -0.18 4.47 5.56
C ALA A 70 0.42 3.46 4.57
N ALA A 71 -0.41 2.69 3.87
CA ALA A 71 0.04 1.80 2.80
C ALA A 71 0.69 2.57 1.64
N LEU A 72 0.11 3.71 1.23
CA LEU A 72 0.72 4.61 0.24
C LEU A 72 2.11 5.08 0.68
N LEU A 73 2.27 5.49 1.94
CA LEU A 73 3.55 5.95 2.46
C LEU A 73 4.61 4.86 2.40
N VAL A 74 4.30 3.63 2.85
CA VAL A 74 5.24 2.50 2.79
C VAL A 74 5.58 2.14 1.34
N THR A 75 4.59 2.18 0.45
CA THR A 75 4.80 1.91 -0.99
C THR A 75 5.73 2.96 -1.60
N SER A 76 5.49 4.24 -1.33
CA SER A 76 6.33 5.33 -1.80
C SER A 76 7.74 5.26 -1.21
N ALA A 77 7.89 4.90 0.06
CA ALA A 77 9.20 4.75 0.69
C ALA A 77 9.99 3.58 0.09
N SER A 78 9.31 2.45 -0.19
CA SER A 78 9.95 1.22 -0.65
C SER A 78 10.23 1.23 -2.16
N TYR A 79 9.29 1.73 -2.96
CA TYR A 79 9.36 1.69 -4.42
C TYR A 79 9.59 3.07 -5.05
N GLY A 80 9.30 4.17 -4.34
CA GLY A 80 9.51 5.54 -4.87
C GLY A 80 10.96 5.85 -5.21
N GLN A 81 11.91 5.28 -4.46
CA GLN A 81 13.35 5.42 -4.73
C GLN A 81 13.73 4.85 -6.11
N VAL A 82 13.05 3.80 -6.56
CA VAL A 82 13.30 3.14 -7.85
C VAL A 82 12.95 4.06 -9.03
N PHE A 83 11.99 4.98 -8.84
CA PHE A 83 11.59 5.95 -9.86
C PHE A 83 12.45 7.21 -9.87
N VAL A 84 13.29 7.43 -8.85
CA VAL A 84 14.09 8.64 -8.67
C VAL A 84 15.59 8.40 -8.90
N PHE A 85 16.10 7.19 -8.63
CA PHE A 85 17.54 6.92 -8.68
C PHE A 85 17.98 6.15 -9.93
N VAL A 86 18.87 6.77 -10.72
CA VAL A 86 19.63 6.17 -11.83
C VAL A 86 21.08 5.98 -11.36
N GLY A 87 21.41 4.85 -10.72
CA GLY A 87 22.81 4.59 -10.32
C GLY A 87 23.03 3.35 -9.45
N GLY A 88 23.96 2.48 -9.86
CA GLY A 88 24.15 1.11 -9.32
C GLY A 88 24.53 0.97 -7.84
N GLY A 89 24.96 2.05 -7.17
CA GLY A 89 25.35 2.03 -5.75
C GLY A 89 24.18 2.15 -4.76
N ALA A 90 23.05 2.73 -5.17
CA ALA A 90 21.85 2.90 -4.32
C ALA A 90 21.00 1.61 -4.18
N ASN A 91 21.37 0.54 -4.90
CA ASN A 91 20.56 -0.66 -5.09
C ASN A 91 20.45 -1.56 -3.85
N ILE A 92 21.42 -1.55 -2.93
CA ILE A 92 21.37 -2.42 -1.75
C ILE A 92 20.36 -1.88 -0.72
N GLY A 93 20.37 -0.56 -0.48
CA GLY A 93 19.42 0.08 0.43
C GLY A 93 17.97 -0.03 -0.05
N ALA A 94 17.74 0.21 -1.34
CA ALA A 94 16.42 0.03 -1.96
C ALA A 94 15.96 -1.44 -1.91
N GLY A 95 16.86 -2.39 -2.20
CA GLY A 95 16.57 -3.82 -2.11
C GLY A 95 16.19 -4.28 -0.69
N LEU A 96 16.86 -3.77 0.34
CA LEU A 96 16.53 -4.07 1.74
C LEU A 96 15.18 -3.48 2.17
N MET A 97 14.85 -2.27 1.71
CA MET A 97 13.54 -1.66 1.97
C MET A 97 12.40 -2.46 1.34
N ILE A 98 12.57 -2.92 0.10
CA ILE A 98 11.60 -3.78 -0.59
C ILE A 98 11.46 -5.12 0.16
N LEU A 99 12.57 -5.72 0.59
CA LEU A 99 12.56 -6.98 1.33
C LEU A 99 11.81 -6.86 2.67
N TYR A 100 11.98 -5.74 3.38
CA TYR A 100 11.32 -5.47 4.66
C TYR A 100 9.88 -4.94 4.50
N SER A 101 9.48 -4.53 3.30
CA SER A 101 8.19 -3.90 3.04
C SER A 101 6.97 -4.69 3.53
N PRO A 102 6.89 -6.05 3.50
CA PRO A 102 5.73 -6.77 4.05
C PRO A 102 5.47 -6.46 5.53
N ILE A 103 6.54 -6.42 6.34
CA ILE A 103 6.43 -6.13 7.78
C ILE A 103 6.08 -4.66 7.98
N ALA A 104 6.70 -3.76 7.21
CA ALA A 104 6.41 -2.33 7.25
C ALA A 104 4.94 -2.04 6.90
N TYR A 105 4.36 -2.72 5.91
CA TYR A 105 2.95 -2.59 5.56
C TYR A 105 2.03 -2.95 6.72
N ILE A 106 2.27 -4.09 7.37
CA ILE A 106 1.46 -4.54 8.52
C ILE A 106 1.52 -3.47 9.62
N ALA A 107 2.72 -3.06 10.02
CA ALA A 107 2.91 -2.07 11.07
C ALA A 107 2.25 -0.72 10.74
N ALA A 108 2.47 -0.19 9.54
CA ALA A 108 1.93 1.10 9.12
C ALA A 108 0.40 1.06 9.00
N ILE A 109 -0.17 -0.01 8.45
CA ILE A 109 -1.63 -0.17 8.34
C ILE A 109 -2.27 -0.27 9.72
N SER A 110 -1.67 -1.01 10.66
CA SER A 110 -2.15 -1.07 12.05
C SER A 110 -2.13 0.31 12.73
N ILE A 111 -1.08 1.10 12.51
CA ILE A 111 -0.99 2.48 13.01
C ILE A 111 -2.06 3.36 12.36
N GLY A 112 -2.23 3.28 11.04
CA GLY A 112 -3.26 4.02 10.31
C GLY A 112 -4.67 3.70 10.80
N TRP A 113 -4.95 2.42 11.09
CA TRP A 113 -6.21 2.01 11.71
C TRP A 113 -6.40 2.67 13.08
N ALA A 114 -5.43 2.58 13.98
CA ALA A 114 -5.51 3.15 15.33
C ALA A 114 -5.72 4.67 15.31
N ILE A 115 -5.03 5.38 14.41
CA ILE A 115 -5.21 6.83 14.20
C ILE A 115 -6.64 7.12 13.74
N GLY A 116 -7.16 6.37 12.76
CA GLY A 116 -8.50 6.60 12.26
C GLY A 116 -9.61 6.33 13.28
N GLU A 117 -9.42 5.33 14.15
CA GLU A 117 -10.31 5.11 15.29
C GLU A 117 -10.25 6.29 16.28
N LEU A 118 -9.06 6.78 16.62
CA LEU A 118 -8.92 7.93 17.52
C LEU A 118 -9.71 9.16 17.03
N PHE A 119 -9.65 9.45 15.73
CA PHE A 119 -10.43 10.54 15.12
C PHE A 119 -11.93 10.23 14.96
N HIS A 120 -12.32 8.96 14.93
CA HIS A 120 -13.72 8.56 14.95
C HIS A 120 -14.33 8.78 16.35
N PHE A 121 -13.63 8.37 17.41
CA PHE A 121 -14.08 8.54 18.79
C PHE A 121 -14.15 10.01 19.23
N ASN A 122 -13.22 10.87 18.79
CA ASN A 122 -13.20 12.28 19.18
C ASN A 122 -14.30 13.15 18.54
N HIS A 123 -15.03 12.66 17.52
CA HIS A 123 -16.15 13.38 16.90
C HIS A 123 -17.52 12.98 17.45
N GLY A 124 -17.58 12.00 18.37
CA GLY A 124 -18.80 11.57 19.06
C GLY A 124 -18.93 12.13 20.49
N LYS A 125 -18.07 13.07 20.88
CA LYS A 125 -18.15 13.88 22.10
C LYS A 125 -18.35 15.33 21.71
#